data_AF-A0A5R2N802-F1
#
_entry.id   AF-A0A5R2N802-F1
#
_cell.length_a   1.000
_cell.length_b   1.000
_cell.length_c   1.000
_cell.angle_alpha   90.00
_cell.angle_beta   90.00
_cell.angle_gamma   90.00
#
_symmetry.space_group_name_H-M   'P 1'
#
loop_
_entity.id
_entity.type
_entity.pdbx_description
1 polymer ?
#
loop_
_entity_poly.entity_id
_entity_poly.type
_entity_poly.pdbx_seq_one_letter_code
_entity_poly.pdbx_strand_id
1 'polypeptide(L)'
;TGRYRKGQPLPDSLRVKYMPTQMSDERSLDAVEQLIPLAEEAGLSLTHMAMAFVMAHPAVTSAILGPRTMQHLDDLLVGAEVHLGDEVLDRIDRIVPPGTDVGLNEANYNPPAILQADLRRRPTAERAAA
;
A
#
# COMPACT_ATOMS: atom_id res chain seq x y z
N THR A 1 3.99 -9.08 -2.40
CA THR A 1 5.11 -9.79 -3.07
C THR A 1 6.35 -8.94 -3.35
N GLY A 2 6.32 -7.59 -3.39
CA GLY A 2 7.56 -6.79 -3.54
C GLY A 2 8.32 -7.03 -4.86
N ARG A 3 7.60 -7.36 -5.93
CA ARG A 3 8.17 -7.82 -7.21
C ARG A 3 9.04 -6.76 -7.93
N TYR A 4 8.80 -5.48 -7.70
CA TYR A 4 9.55 -4.36 -8.29
C TYR A 4 10.44 -3.77 -7.21
N ARG A 5 11.75 -3.64 -7.49
CA ARG A 5 12.79 -3.30 -6.51
C ARG A 5 13.78 -2.33 -7.11
N LYS A 6 14.35 -1.45 -6.27
CA LYS A 6 15.34 -0.47 -6.73
C LYS A 6 16.64 -1.17 -7.11
N GLY A 7 17.23 -0.76 -8.23
CA GLY A 7 18.50 -1.31 -8.73
C GLY A 7 18.45 -2.76 -9.24
N GLN A 8 17.26 -3.38 -9.28
CA GLN A 8 17.09 -4.73 -9.82
C GLN A 8 16.52 -4.67 -11.25
N PRO A 9 16.79 -5.69 -12.09
CA PRO A 9 16.17 -5.80 -13.39
C PRO A 9 14.63 -5.81 -13.28
N LEU A 10 13.98 -5.06 -14.16
CA LEU A 10 12.52 -5.05 -14.21
C LEU A 10 11.99 -6.44 -14.58
N PRO A 11 10.92 -6.92 -13.92
CA PRO A 11 10.36 -8.24 -14.23
C PRO A 11 9.74 -8.29 -15.62
N ASP A 12 9.87 -9.42 -16.31
CA ASP A 12 9.13 -9.66 -17.55
C ASP A 12 7.62 -9.70 -17.27
N SER A 13 6.92 -8.65 -17.73
CA SER A 13 5.50 -8.46 -17.48
C SER A 13 4.89 -7.47 -18.47
N LEU A 14 3.59 -7.63 -18.75
CA LEU A 14 2.83 -6.67 -19.56
C LEU A 14 2.89 -5.25 -18.98
N ARG A 15 2.99 -5.09 -17.65
CA ARG A 15 3.13 -3.78 -17.02
C ARG A 15 4.45 -3.10 -17.40
N VAL A 16 5.56 -3.83 -17.38
CA VAL A 16 6.85 -3.28 -17.82
C VAL A 16 6.82 -2.97 -19.32
N LYS A 17 6.18 -3.83 -20.13
CA LYS A 17 6.02 -3.59 -21.57
C LYS A 17 5.24 -2.32 -21.90
N TYR A 18 4.14 -2.06 -21.21
CA TYR A 18 3.22 -0.96 -21.53
C TYR A 18 3.38 0.29 -20.65
N MET A 19 4.00 0.17 -19.47
CA MET A 19 4.17 1.24 -18.48
C MET A 19 5.60 1.25 -17.90
N PRO A 20 6.67 1.23 -18.72
CA PRO A 20 8.04 1.08 -18.23
C PRO A 20 8.44 2.20 -17.26
N THR A 21 8.12 3.45 -17.59
CA THR A 21 8.47 4.63 -16.77
C THR A 21 7.85 4.57 -15.38
N GLN A 22 6.57 4.17 -15.28
CA GLN A 22 5.89 4.02 -14.00
C GLN A 22 6.46 2.86 -13.19
N MET A 23 6.88 1.78 -13.84
CA MET A 23 7.47 0.61 -13.16
C MET A 23 8.92 0.83 -12.72
N SER A 24 9.59 1.85 -13.26
CA SER A 24 10.97 2.24 -12.92
C SER A 24 11.08 3.58 -12.19
N ASP A 25 9.97 4.17 -11.76
CA ASP A 25 9.97 5.46 -11.07
C ASP A 25 10.74 5.35 -9.75
N GLU A 26 11.83 6.11 -9.63
CA GLU A 26 12.77 5.96 -8.50
C GLU A 26 12.12 6.30 -7.16
N ARG A 27 11.25 7.31 -7.11
CA ARG A 27 10.55 7.70 -5.87
C ARG A 27 9.65 6.57 -5.39
N SER A 28 8.92 5.95 -6.31
CA SER A 28 8.05 4.81 -6.01
C SER A 28 8.86 3.61 -5.53
N LEU A 29 9.99 3.32 -6.17
CA LEU A 29 10.88 2.24 -5.74
C LEU A 29 11.54 2.53 -4.39
N ASP A 30 11.94 3.76 -4.11
CA ASP A 30 12.49 4.18 -2.81
C ASP A 30 11.48 4.03 -1.66
N ALA A 31 10.21 4.36 -1.91
CA ALA A 31 9.16 4.12 -0.93
C ALA A 31 8.97 2.61 -0.69
N VAL A 32 9.00 1.79 -1.74
CA VAL A 32 8.91 0.32 -1.61
C VAL A 32 10.06 -0.24 -0.77
N GLU A 33 11.30 0.21 -0.99
CA GLU A 33 12.46 -0.25 -0.20
C GLU A 33 12.35 0.10 1.29
N GLN A 34 11.62 1.16 1.65
CA GLN A 34 11.36 1.54 3.04
C GLN A 34 10.14 0.81 3.63
N LEU A 35 9.12 0.53 2.83
CA LEU A 35 7.90 -0.16 3.29
C LEU A 35 8.12 -1.66 3.51
N ILE A 36 9.03 -2.29 2.78
CA ILE A 36 9.37 -3.71 2.97
C ILE A 36 9.83 -3.99 4.41
N PRO A 37 10.89 -3.36 4.94
CA PRO A 37 11.34 -3.62 6.32
C PRO A 37 10.29 -3.20 7.36
N LEU A 38 9.51 -2.14 7.11
CA LEU A 38 8.40 -1.78 7.99
C LEU A 38 7.36 -2.91 8.11
N ALA A 39 7.01 -3.55 6.98
CA ALA A 39 6.08 -4.67 6.98
C ALA A 39 6.66 -5.86 7.78
N GLU A 40 7.94 -6.18 7.56
CA GLU A 40 8.65 -7.26 8.24
C GLU A 40 8.70 -7.03 9.77
N GLU A 41 9.01 -5.81 10.21
CA GLU A 41 9.01 -5.42 11.62
C GLU A 41 7.62 -5.53 12.25
N ALA A 42 6.56 -5.26 11.48
CA ALA A 42 5.18 -5.43 11.91
C ALA A 42 4.69 -6.90 11.85
N GLY A 43 5.53 -7.83 11.40
CA GLY A 43 5.18 -9.25 11.23
C GLY A 43 4.23 -9.52 10.06
N LEU A 44 4.18 -8.62 9.07
CA LEU A 44 3.27 -8.67 7.94
C LEU A 44 4.02 -8.85 6.63
N SER A 45 3.38 -9.48 5.64
CA SER A 45 3.83 -9.30 4.26
C SER A 45 3.52 -7.87 3.80
N LEU A 46 4.33 -7.33 2.89
CA LEU A 46 4.03 -6.00 2.28
C LEU A 46 2.63 -5.96 1.65
N THR A 47 2.15 -7.07 1.11
CA THR A 47 0.81 -7.20 0.52
C THR A 47 -0.29 -7.14 1.57
N HIS A 48 -0.09 -7.76 2.74
CA HIS A 48 -1.04 -7.66 3.85
C HIS A 48 -1.06 -6.26 4.44
N MET A 49 0.10 -5.64 4.65
CA MET A 49 0.18 -4.27 5.14
C MET A 49 -0.51 -3.28 4.18
N ALA A 50 -0.32 -3.44 2.86
CA ALA A 50 -1.00 -2.62 1.86
C ALA A 50 -2.52 -2.80 1.89
N MET A 51 -3.00 -4.04 2.04
CA MET A 51 -4.44 -4.33 2.16
C MET A 51 -5.03 -3.66 3.41
N ALA A 52 -4.42 -3.89 4.57
CA ALA A 52 -4.87 -3.35 5.84
C ALA A 52 -4.81 -1.81 5.88
N PHE A 53 -3.82 -1.19 5.22
CA PHE A 53 -3.75 0.26 5.04
C PHE A 53 -4.97 0.81 4.31
N VAL A 54 -5.38 0.17 3.21
CA VAL A 54 -6.57 0.58 2.43
C VAL A 54 -7.84 0.44 3.27
N MET A 55 -8.01 -0.68 3.98
CA MET A 55 -9.20 -0.95 4.80
C MET A 55 -9.29 -0.09 6.06
N ALA A 56 -8.17 0.45 6.54
CA ALA A 56 -8.16 1.38 7.67
C ALA A 56 -8.88 2.70 7.37
N HIS A 57 -9.18 3.02 6.11
CA HIS A 57 -9.81 4.29 5.73
C HIS A 57 -11.35 4.24 5.86
N PRO A 58 -12.00 5.19 6.54
CA PRO A 58 -13.45 5.17 6.77
C PRO A 58 -14.26 5.28 5.47
N ALA A 59 -13.78 6.06 4.49
CA ALA A 59 -14.45 6.21 3.19
C ALA A 59 -14.31 5.01 2.22
N VAL A 60 -13.53 3.98 2.57
CA VAL A 60 -13.32 2.80 1.71
C VAL A 60 -14.32 1.71 2.09
N THR A 61 -15.21 1.34 1.17
CA THR A 61 -16.18 0.24 1.39
C THR A 61 -15.61 -1.11 1.00
N SER A 62 -14.77 -1.16 -0.04
CA SER A 62 -14.22 -2.40 -0.57
C SER A 62 -12.83 -2.18 -1.19
N ALA A 63 -11.91 -3.12 -0.96
CA ALA A 63 -10.65 -3.20 -1.68
C ALA A 63 -10.76 -4.19 -2.86
N ILE A 64 -10.33 -3.75 -4.05
CA ILE A 64 -10.36 -4.60 -5.25
C ILE A 64 -9.06 -5.42 -5.34
N LEU A 65 -9.20 -6.73 -5.48
CA LEU A 65 -8.08 -7.67 -5.60
C LEU A 65 -7.98 -8.26 -7.01
N GLY A 66 -6.75 -8.44 -7.50
CA GLY A 66 -6.47 -9.05 -8.80
C GLY A 66 -5.56 -10.27 -8.71
N PRO A 67 -5.93 -11.34 -7.96
CA PRO A 67 -5.15 -12.57 -7.90
C PRO A 67 -5.15 -13.27 -9.26
N ARG A 68 -4.05 -13.96 -9.57
CA ARG A 68 -3.91 -14.79 -10.78
C ARG A 68 -3.91 -16.30 -10.47
N THR A 69 -3.86 -16.65 -9.20
CA THR A 69 -3.82 -18.02 -8.68
C THR A 69 -4.64 -18.06 -7.38
N MET A 70 -5.13 -19.24 -7.00
CA MET A 70 -5.85 -19.43 -5.73
C MET A 70 -4.97 -19.06 -4.52
N GLN A 71 -3.69 -19.44 -4.57
CA GLN A 71 -2.74 -19.09 -3.51
C GLN A 71 -2.61 -17.57 -3.31
N HIS A 72 -2.66 -16.77 -4.39
CA HIS A 72 -2.67 -15.31 -4.24
C HIS A 72 -3.96 -14.81 -3.59
N LEU A 73 -5.11 -15.42 -3.92
CA LEU A 73 -6.38 -15.06 -3.31
C LEU A 73 -6.36 -15.36 -1.81
N ASP A 74 -6.00 -16.58 -1.44
CA ASP A 74 -5.96 -17.02 -0.04
C ASP A 74 -5.03 -16.14 0.79
N ASP A 75 -3.83 -15.84 0.27
CA ASP A 75 -2.88 -14.93 0.92
C ASP A 75 -3.47 -13.52 1.11
N LEU A 76 -4.11 -12.96 0.09
CA LEU A 76 -4.67 -11.61 0.17
C LEU A 76 -5.87 -11.53 1.11
N LEU A 77 -6.67 -12.59 1.23
CA LEU A 77 -7.80 -12.67 2.17
C LEU A 77 -7.33 -12.65 3.62
N VAL A 78 -6.23 -13.34 3.94
CA VAL A 78 -5.61 -13.22 5.28
C VAL A 78 -5.24 -11.77 5.59
N GLY A 79 -4.70 -11.04 4.60
CA GLY A 79 -4.38 -9.63 4.75
C GLY A 79 -5.58 -8.71 4.97
N ALA A 80 -6.79 -9.13 4.57
CA ALA A 80 -8.01 -8.35 4.75
C ALA A 80 -8.51 -8.34 6.21
N GLU A 81 -8.10 -9.33 7.02
CA GLU A 81 -8.43 -9.44 8.44
C GLU A 81 -7.42 -8.70 9.35
N VAL A 82 -6.33 -8.18 8.77
CA VAL A 82 -5.26 -7.51 9.51
C VAL A 82 -5.68 -6.09 9.91
N HIS A 83 -5.36 -5.72 11.14
CA HIS A 83 -5.57 -4.38 11.67
C HIS A 83 -4.21 -3.69 11.88
N LEU A 84 -3.98 -2.56 11.21
CA LEU A 84 -2.80 -1.75 11.49
C LEU A 84 -3.03 -0.88 12.72
N GLY A 85 -2.08 -0.92 13.65
CA GLY A 85 -2.02 0.03 14.75
C GLY A 85 -1.60 1.43 14.28
N ASP A 86 -1.92 2.45 15.09
CA ASP A 86 -1.60 3.84 14.75
C ASP A 86 -0.10 4.10 14.55
N GLU A 87 0.75 3.39 15.31
CA GLU A 87 2.21 3.49 15.16
C GLU A 87 2.68 3.07 13.76
N VAL A 88 2.15 1.97 13.22
CA VAL A 88 2.52 1.50 11.88
C VAL A 88 2.00 2.49 10.82
N LEU A 89 0.78 3.00 10.99
CA LEU A 89 0.22 4.01 10.09
C LEU A 89 1.02 5.31 10.12
N ASP A 90 1.49 5.75 11.28
CA ASP A 90 2.35 6.92 11.42
C ASP A 90 3.72 6.70 10.73
N ARG A 91 4.25 5.49 10.80
CA ARG A 91 5.49 5.14 10.08
C ARG A 91 5.29 5.11 8.56
N ILE A 92 4.15 4.62 8.08
CA ILE A 92 3.77 4.71 6.66
C ILE A 92 3.71 6.19 6.24
N ASP A 93 3.05 7.05 7.02
CA ASP A 93 2.93 8.49 6.73
C ASP A 93 4.29 9.21 6.72
N ARG A 94 5.30 8.72 7.47
CA ARG A 94 6.67 9.26 7.40
C ARG A 94 7.39 8.86 6.12
N ILE A 95 7.13 7.65 5.60
CA ILE A 95 7.73 7.17 4.35
C ILE A 95 7.07 7.85 3.15
N VAL A 96 5.74 7.94 3.17
CA VAL A 96 4.92 8.60 2.16
C VAL A 96 4.00 9.60 2.84
N PRO A 97 4.35 10.90 2.85
CA PRO A 97 3.52 11.92 3.48
C PRO A 97 2.10 11.95 2.89
N PRO A 98 1.05 12.09 3.72
CA PRO A 98 -0.32 12.17 3.23
C PRO A 98 -0.50 13.27 2.19
N GLY A 99 -1.22 12.95 1.09
CA GLY A 99 -1.37 13.87 -0.04
C GLY A 99 -0.18 13.89 -1.01
N THR A 100 0.77 12.96 -0.86
CA THR A 100 1.86 12.75 -1.82
C THR A 100 1.48 11.66 -2.81
N ASP A 101 1.48 12.01 -4.11
CA ASP A 101 1.55 11.01 -5.16
C ASP A 101 3.00 10.71 -5.49
N VAL A 102 3.45 9.52 -5.10
CA VAL A 102 4.84 9.10 -5.26
C VAL A 102 5.19 8.87 -6.74
N GLY A 103 4.20 8.53 -7.57
CA GLY A 103 4.36 8.27 -9.00
C GLY A 103 4.28 9.50 -9.90
N LEU A 104 4.00 9.26 -11.18
CA LEU A 104 4.00 10.31 -12.23
C LEU A 104 2.67 11.08 -12.35
N ASN A 105 1.64 10.69 -11.59
CA ASN A 105 0.33 11.34 -11.63
C ASN A 105 0.15 12.14 -10.34
N GLU A 106 0.08 13.46 -10.44
CA GLU A 106 -0.18 14.34 -9.29
C GLU A 106 -1.67 14.60 -9.15
N ALA A 107 -2.21 14.43 -7.95
CA ALA A 107 -3.54 14.88 -7.57
C ALA A 107 -3.55 16.40 -7.48
N ASN A 108 -4.42 17.03 -8.28
CA ASN A 108 -4.61 18.48 -8.27
C ASN A 108 -5.30 19.02 -7.00
N TYR A 109 -5.74 18.14 -6.09
CA TYR A 109 -6.45 18.50 -4.88
C TYR A 109 -6.25 17.48 -3.77
N ASN A 110 -5.84 17.96 -2.60
CA ASN A 110 -5.67 17.16 -1.39
C ASN A 110 -6.79 17.50 -0.38
N PRO A 111 -7.83 16.66 -0.26
CA PRO A 111 -8.93 16.92 0.67
C PRO A 111 -8.49 16.72 2.14
N PRO A 112 -9.20 17.32 3.10
CA PRO A 112 -8.94 17.12 4.53
C PRO A 112 -8.98 15.64 4.94
N ALA A 113 -9.85 14.84 4.31
CA ALA A 113 -9.94 13.39 4.53
C ALA A 113 -8.67 12.62 4.11
N ILE A 114 -7.74 13.23 3.38
CA ILE A 114 -6.42 12.66 3.10
C ILE A 114 -5.37 13.27 4.02
N LEU A 115 -5.44 14.58 4.30
CA LEU A 115 -4.41 15.28 5.08
C LEU A 115 -4.51 15.05 6.59
N GLN A 116 -5.70 14.86 7.14
CA GLN A 116 -5.94 14.72 8.57
C GLN A 116 -6.06 13.24 8.98
N ALA A 117 -5.23 12.82 9.95
CA ALA A 117 -5.06 11.41 10.31
C ALA A 117 -6.34 10.81 10.91
N ASP A 118 -7.02 11.57 11.77
CA ASP A 118 -8.28 11.23 12.41
C ASP A 118 -9.44 11.05 11.41
N LEU A 119 -9.42 11.80 10.30
CA LEU A 119 -10.44 11.66 9.24
C LEU A 119 -10.19 10.48 8.29
N ARG A 120 -8.97 9.94 8.27
CA ARG A 120 -8.58 8.86 7.34
C ARG A 120 -8.34 7.52 8.02
N ARG A 121 -8.55 7.42 9.33
CA ARG A 121 -8.31 6.21 10.12
C ARG A 121 -9.56 5.85 10.92
N ARG A 122 -10.11 4.67 10.65
CA ARG A 122 -11.17 4.07 11.48
C ARG A 122 -10.65 3.80 12.89
N PRO A 123 -11.51 3.64 13.90
CA PRO A 123 -11.10 3.04 15.18
C PRO A 123 -10.44 1.68 14.95
N THR A 124 -9.41 1.34 15.72
CA THR A 124 -8.63 0.10 15.52
C THR A 124 -9.48 -1.16 15.43
N ALA A 125 -10.59 -1.24 16.18
CA ALA A 125 -11.51 -2.38 16.15
C ALA A 125 -12.33 -2.52 14.85
N GLU A 126 -12.31 -1.51 13.97
CA GLU A 126 -13.12 -1.44 12.73
C GLU A 126 -12.26 -1.43 11.45
N ARG A 127 -10.95 -1.70 11.57
CA ARG A 127 -9.98 -1.59 10.45
C ARG A 127 -9.87 -2.83 9.55
N ALA A 128 -10.45 -3.96 9.91
CA ALA A 128 -10.53 -5.11 9.03
C ALA A 128 -11.67 -4.98 8.01
N ALA A 129 -11.58 -5.77 6.94
CA ALA A 129 -12.71 -6.04 6.07
C ALA A 129 -13.82 -6.76 6.85
N ALA A 130 -15.05 -6.27 6.68
CA ALA A 130 -16.27 -6.85 7.25
C ALA A 130 -16.89 -7.89 6.31
#